data_AF-A0A3G7HP24-F1
#
_entry.id   AF-A0A3G7HP24-F1
#
_cell.length_a   1.000
_cell.length_b   1.000
_cell.length_c   1.000
_cell.angle_alpha   90.00
_cell.angle_beta   90.00
_cell.angle_gamma   90.00
#
_symmetry.space_group_name_H-M   'P 1'
#
loop_
_entity.id
_entity.type
_entity.pdbx_description
1 polymer ?
#
loop_
_entity_poly.entity_id
_entity_poly.type
_entity_poly.pdbx_seq_one_letter_code
_entity_poly.pdbx_strand_id
1 'polypeptide(L)'
;SLDYCVVKIPRWDLAKFNRVSTKIGSSMKSVGEVMSIGRNFEEAFQKALRMVDENVNGLDPNIKNVNEDELREPTDKRMFFLAAALKQDYSVEKLYDLTKINQWFLEKFKNIVSYYKSLESTDSTTITSDILLKAKKIGFSDKQIAAAIKSTEVAVRKLREEFGITPFVKQI
;
A
#
# COMPACT_ATOMS: atom_id res chain seq x y z
N SER A 1 14.47 3.43 23.04
CA SER A 1 13.96 4.22 21.90
C SER A 1 14.03 3.33 20.67
N LEU A 2 13.02 3.35 19.79
CA LEU A 2 12.98 2.51 18.58
C LEU A 2 13.46 3.32 17.37
N ASP A 3 14.24 2.70 16.49
CA ASP A 3 14.79 3.31 15.27
C ASP A 3 14.06 2.84 13.99
N TYR A 4 12.84 2.33 14.17
CA TYR A 4 11.96 1.80 13.13
C TYR A 4 10.48 2.09 13.43
N CYS A 5 9.64 1.97 12.41
CA CYS A 5 8.19 2.05 12.48
C CYS A 5 7.59 0.64 12.43
N VAL A 6 6.57 0.39 13.26
CA VAL A 6 5.80 -0.87 13.27
C VAL A 6 4.37 -0.56 12.86
N VAL A 7 3.84 -1.35 11.90
CA VAL A 7 2.45 -1.23 11.43
C VAL A 7 1.76 -2.58 11.64
N LYS A 8 0.60 -2.53 12.30
CA LYS A 8 -0.32 -3.66 12.43
C LYS A 8 -1.55 -3.44 11.55
N ILE A 9 -1.97 -4.46 10.80
CA ILE A 9 -3.21 -4.44 10.00
C ILE A 9 -4.06 -5.66 10.38
N PRO A 10 -5.38 -5.49 10.64
CA PRO A 10 -6.26 -6.63 10.89
C PRO A 10 -6.46 -7.47 9.62
N ARG A 11 -6.69 -8.77 9.79
CA ARG A 11 -7.15 -9.66 8.72
C ARG A 11 -8.66 -9.88 8.87
N TRP A 12 -9.38 -9.79 7.76
CA TRP A 12 -10.80 -10.10 7.67
C TRP A 12 -11.03 -11.23 6.66
N ASP A 13 -11.94 -12.15 7.01
CA ASP A 13 -12.41 -13.24 6.15
C ASP A 13 -13.92 -13.12 5.90
N LEU A 14 -14.41 -11.89 5.73
CA LEU A 14 -15.84 -11.58 5.64
C LEU A 14 -16.53 -12.20 4.42
N ALA A 15 -15.78 -12.48 3.36
CA ALA A 15 -16.29 -13.14 2.15
C ALA A 15 -16.84 -14.56 2.42
N LYS A 16 -16.44 -15.22 3.52
CA LYS A 16 -16.98 -16.52 3.93
C LYS A 16 -18.39 -16.40 4.53
N PHE A 17 -18.87 -15.20 4.85
CA PHE A 17 -20.10 -14.95 5.60
C PHE A 17 -21.08 -14.05 4.83
N ASN A 18 -21.86 -14.64 3.93
CA ASN A 18 -22.78 -13.92 3.03
C ASN A 18 -23.84 -13.05 3.70
N ARG A 19 -24.17 -13.27 4.98
CA ARG A 19 -25.18 -12.52 5.74
C ARG A 19 -24.60 -11.49 6.70
N VAL A 20 -23.27 -11.34 6.73
CA VAL A 20 -22.58 -10.43 7.65
C VAL A 20 -22.22 -9.14 6.91
N SER A 21 -22.60 -8.01 7.49
CA SER A 21 -22.18 -6.70 6.98
C SER A 21 -20.65 -6.57 6.97
N THR A 22 -20.10 -6.09 5.86
CA THR A 22 -18.66 -5.81 5.70
C THR A 22 -18.22 -4.51 6.38
N LYS A 23 -19.18 -3.68 6.85
CA LYS A 23 -18.89 -2.45 7.59
C LYS A 23 -18.18 -2.78 8.89
N ILE A 24 -17.11 -2.06 9.19
CA ILE A 24 -16.37 -2.17 10.45
C ILE A 24 -16.82 -1.07 11.41
N GLY A 25 -16.83 -1.37 12.71
CA GLY A 25 -17.27 -0.46 13.76
C GLY A 25 -16.59 -0.82 15.08
N SER A 26 -17.23 -0.47 16.20
CA SER A 26 -16.70 -0.75 17.53
C SER A 26 -16.61 -2.26 17.86
N SER A 27 -17.49 -3.08 17.28
CA SER A 27 -17.45 -4.52 17.46
C SER A 27 -16.44 -5.17 16.50
N MET A 28 -15.53 -5.97 17.08
CA MET A 28 -14.46 -6.63 16.34
C MET A 28 -15.01 -7.71 15.40
N LYS A 29 -14.58 -7.66 14.14
CA LYS A 29 -14.90 -8.65 13.09
C LYS A 29 -13.67 -9.30 12.45
N SER A 30 -12.47 -8.87 12.84
CA SER A 30 -11.21 -9.40 12.31
C SER A 30 -10.94 -10.79 12.88
N VAL A 31 -10.40 -11.69 12.06
CA VAL A 31 -10.07 -13.07 12.44
C VAL A 31 -8.60 -13.24 12.83
N GLY A 32 -7.79 -12.19 12.61
CA GLY A 32 -6.38 -12.18 12.94
C GLY A 32 -5.75 -10.82 12.66
N GLU A 33 -4.42 -10.78 12.69
CA GLU A 33 -3.64 -9.57 12.44
C GLU A 33 -2.27 -9.91 11.90
N VAL A 34 -1.70 -8.96 11.15
CA VAL A 34 -0.33 -9.01 10.67
C VAL A 34 0.42 -7.80 11.19
N MET A 35 1.72 -7.97 11.40
CA MET A 35 2.62 -6.92 11.85
C MET A 35 3.82 -6.84 10.92
N SER A 36 4.25 -5.62 10.60
CA SER A 36 5.42 -5.36 9.77
C SER A 36 6.26 -4.22 10.34
N ILE A 37 7.57 -4.32 10.12
CA ILE A 37 8.57 -3.35 10.55
C ILE A 37 9.22 -2.73 9.31
N GLY A 38 9.42 -1.42 9.33
CA GLY A 38 10.13 -0.66 8.29
C GLY A 38 10.87 0.53 8.87
N ARG A 39 11.84 1.08 8.14
CA ARG A 39 12.60 2.27 8.54
C ARG A 39 11.81 3.56 8.33
N ASN A 40 10.72 3.49 7.58
CA ASN A 40 9.72 4.53 7.45
C ASN A 40 8.31 3.91 7.42
N PHE A 41 7.29 4.76 7.54
CA PHE A 41 5.90 4.30 7.60
C PHE A 41 5.46 3.69 6.28
N GLU A 42 5.81 4.29 5.14
CA GLU A 42 5.40 3.81 3.82
C GLU A 42 5.89 2.36 3.59
N GLU A 43 7.16 2.09 3.93
CA GLU A 43 7.75 0.76 3.88
C GLU A 43 7.01 -0.24 4.77
N ALA A 44 6.83 0.10 6.04
CA ALA A 44 6.18 -0.76 7.02
C ALA A 44 4.72 -1.04 6.62
N PHE A 45 4.00 -0.02 6.12
CA PHE A 45 2.62 -0.13 5.70
C PHE A 45 2.46 -1.03 4.47
N GLN A 46 3.25 -0.82 3.41
CA GLN A 46 3.14 -1.64 2.21
C GLN A 46 3.52 -3.11 2.47
N LYS A 47 4.49 -3.36 3.34
CA LYS A 47 4.82 -4.72 3.81
C LYS A 47 3.66 -5.35 4.59
N ALA A 48 3.06 -4.61 5.53
CA ALA A 48 1.91 -5.09 6.29
C ALA A 48 0.75 -5.44 5.35
N LEU A 49 0.43 -4.56 4.40
CA LEU A 49 -0.70 -4.72 3.50
C LEU A 49 -0.57 -5.96 2.61
N ARG A 50 0.66 -6.31 2.19
CA ARG A 50 0.95 -7.57 1.48
C ARG A 50 0.81 -8.83 2.32
N MET A 51 1.05 -8.72 3.63
CA MET A 51 0.89 -9.86 4.54
C MET A 51 -0.58 -10.17 4.81
N VAL A 52 -1.47 -9.19 4.62
CA VAL A 52 -2.91 -9.37 4.86
C VAL A 52 -3.51 -10.35 3.86
N ASP A 53 -3.25 -10.21 2.56
CA ASP A 53 -3.86 -11.03 1.51
C ASP A 53 -2.83 -11.38 0.43
N GLU A 54 -2.79 -12.64 0.00
CA GLU A 54 -1.87 -13.11 -1.04
C GLU A 54 -2.08 -12.43 -2.40
N ASN A 55 -3.28 -11.89 -2.64
CA ASN A 55 -3.63 -11.20 -3.88
C ASN A 55 -3.32 -9.69 -3.82
N VAL A 56 -2.90 -9.18 -2.66
CA VAL A 56 -2.61 -7.76 -2.46
C VAL A 56 -1.10 -7.54 -2.52
N ASN A 57 -0.64 -6.82 -3.54
CA ASN A 57 0.80 -6.57 -3.78
C ASN A 57 1.33 -5.30 -3.10
N GLY A 58 0.47 -4.52 -2.46
CA GLY A 58 0.75 -3.24 -1.82
C GLY A 58 -0.46 -2.31 -1.91
N LEU A 59 -0.24 -1.01 -1.74
CA LEU A 59 -1.30 -0.01 -1.89
C LEU A 59 -1.49 0.32 -3.38
N ASP A 60 -2.28 -0.50 -4.06
CA ASP A 60 -2.57 -0.34 -5.49
C ASP A 60 -3.85 0.50 -5.68
N PRO A 61 -3.76 1.68 -6.33
CA PRO A 61 -4.90 2.56 -6.56
C PRO A 61 -5.86 2.08 -7.65
N ASN A 62 -5.53 1.01 -8.39
CA ASN A 62 -6.33 0.49 -9.51
C ASN A 62 -7.30 -0.64 -9.11
N ILE A 63 -7.24 -1.14 -7.86
CA ILE A 63 -8.08 -2.27 -7.40
C ILE A 63 -9.56 -1.87 -7.24
N LYS A 64 -9.84 -0.62 -6.89
CA LYS A 64 -11.18 -0.08 -6.69
C LYS A 64 -11.34 1.25 -7.41
N ASN A 65 -12.58 1.58 -7.76
CA ASN A 65 -12.96 2.93 -8.17
C ASN A 65 -13.29 3.75 -6.93
N VAL A 66 -13.13 5.07 -7.03
CA VAL A 66 -13.49 6.00 -5.94
C VAL A 66 -14.95 5.82 -5.56
N ASN A 67 -15.18 5.71 -4.24
CA ASN A 67 -16.51 5.69 -3.65
C ASN A 67 -16.42 6.40 -2.29
N GLU A 68 -17.07 7.57 -2.18
CA GLU A 68 -17.02 8.37 -0.95
C GLU A 68 -17.77 7.71 0.21
N ASP A 69 -18.78 6.88 -0.05
CA ASP A 69 -19.52 6.19 1.01
C ASP A 69 -18.64 5.14 1.69
N GLU A 70 -17.81 4.42 0.92
CA GLU A 70 -16.80 3.51 1.46
C GLU A 70 -15.66 4.24 2.18
N LEU A 71 -15.43 5.52 1.86
CA LEU A 71 -14.51 6.38 2.61
C LEU A 71 -15.13 6.86 3.91
N ARG A 72 -16.42 7.18 3.95
CA ARG A 72 -17.14 7.61 5.17
C ARG A 72 -17.44 6.45 6.11
N GLU A 73 -17.96 5.37 5.57
CA GLU A 73 -18.35 4.16 6.28
C GLU A 73 -17.27 3.09 6.08
N PRO A 74 -16.39 2.89 7.07
CA PRO A 74 -15.21 2.06 6.88
C PRO A 74 -15.57 0.59 6.64
N THR A 75 -14.84 -0.04 5.71
CA THR A 75 -14.86 -1.48 5.43
C THR A 75 -13.45 -2.05 5.46
N ASP A 76 -13.32 -3.37 5.38
CA ASP A 76 -12.04 -4.09 5.20
C ASP A 76 -11.26 -3.65 3.95
N LYS A 77 -11.95 -3.02 2.99
CA LYS A 77 -11.39 -2.57 1.70
C LYS A 77 -11.20 -1.07 1.59
N ARG A 78 -11.47 -0.30 2.65
CA ARG A 78 -11.40 1.18 2.66
C ARG A 78 -10.08 1.73 2.11
N MET A 79 -8.96 1.05 2.38
CA MET A 79 -7.64 1.50 1.92
C MET A 79 -7.50 1.54 0.39
N PHE A 80 -8.19 0.67 -0.34
CA PHE A 80 -8.16 0.66 -1.81
C PHE A 80 -9.02 1.78 -2.40
N PHE A 81 -10.16 2.10 -1.77
CA PHE A 81 -10.95 3.29 -2.13
C PHE A 81 -10.18 4.58 -1.86
N LEU A 82 -9.42 4.62 -0.75
CA LEU A 82 -8.55 5.75 -0.40
C LEU A 82 -7.42 5.92 -1.42
N ALA A 83 -6.77 4.83 -1.84
CA ALA A 83 -5.74 4.86 -2.87
C ALA A 83 -6.29 5.37 -4.22
N ALA A 84 -7.48 4.91 -4.61
CA ALA A 84 -8.16 5.38 -5.82
C ALA A 84 -8.48 6.89 -5.73
N ALA A 85 -8.92 7.38 -4.58
CA ALA A 85 -9.26 8.80 -4.39
C ALA A 85 -8.02 9.69 -4.47
N LEU A 86 -6.91 9.26 -3.87
CA LEU A 86 -5.60 9.92 -4.03
C LEU A 86 -5.14 9.90 -5.50
N LYS A 87 -5.43 8.82 -6.24
CA LYS A 87 -5.11 8.75 -7.66
C LYS A 87 -5.95 9.72 -8.49
N GLN A 88 -7.16 10.05 -8.06
CA GLN A 88 -8.00 11.11 -8.64
C GLN A 88 -7.73 12.50 -8.03
N ASP A 89 -6.58 12.69 -7.38
CA ASP A 89 -6.10 13.98 -6.88
C ASP A 89 -7.03 14.62 -5.82
N TYR A 90 -7.75 13.81 -5.05
CA TYR A 90 -8.45 14.29 -3.87
C TYR A 90 -7.46 14.91 -2.88
N SER A 91 -7.82 16.06 -2.33
CA SER A 91 -6.99 16.73 -1.33
C SER A 91 -6.96 15.97 0.00
N VAL A 92 -5.88 16.17 0.76
CA VAL A 92 -5.72 15.52 2.07
C VAL A 92 -6.78 16.02 3.06
N GLU A 93 -7.17 17.28 2.95
CA GLU A 93 -8.25 17.88 3.75
C GLU A 93 -9.58 17.19 3.46
N LYS A 94 -9.93 17.01 2.17
CA LYS A 94 -11.16 16.30 1.78
C LYS A 94 -11.15 14.86 2.31
N LEU A 95 -10.03 14.15 2.17
CA LEU A 95 -9.91 12.79 2.68
C LEU A 95 -9.96 12.72 4.20
N TYR A 96 -9.42 13.72 4.90
CA TYR A 96 -9.56 13.83 6.35
C TYR A 96 -11.04 14.01 6.72
N ASP A 97 -11.79 14.85 6.01
CA ASP A 97 -13.20 15.08 6.30
C ASP A 97 -14.06 13.84 6.09
N LEU A 98 -13.79 13.07 5.04
CA LEU A 98 -14.47 11.81 4.77
C LEU A 98 -14.07 10.73 5.77
N THR A 99 -12.78 10.62 6.11
CA THR A 99 -12.26 9.41 6.76
C THR A 99 -11.97 9.54 8.25
N LYS A 100 -11.69 10.78 8.69
CA LYS A 100 -11.11 11.14 10.00
C LYS A 100 -9.76 10.48 10.30
N ILE A 101 -9.09 9.91 9.29
CA ILE A 101 -7.71 9.46 9.38
C ILE A 101 -6.81 10.69 9.45
N ASN A 102 -5.90 10.74 10.43
CA ASN A 102 -5.01 11.89 10.60
C ASN A 102 -4.26 12.24 9.30
N GLN A 103 -4.18 13.54 9.00
CA GLN A 103 -3.58 14.07 7.77
C GLN A 103 -2.14 13.59 7.55
N TRP A 104 -1.37 13.37 8.62
CA TRP A 104 -0.02 12.84 8.51
C TRP A 104 0.00 11.49 7.78
N PHE A 105 -0.91 10.56 8.12
CA PHE A 105 -0.99 9.27 7.42
C PHE A 105 -1.51 9.43 5.99
N LEU A 106 -2.46 10.34 5.77
CA LEU A 106 -2.99 10.62 4.44
C LEU A 106 -1.89 11.14 3.50
N GLU A 107 -1.00 12.02 3.98
CA GLU A 107 0.18 12.46 3.23
C GLU A 107 1.13 11.29 2.92
N LYS A 108 1.30 10.35 3.85
CA LYS A 108 2.12 9.15 3.60
C LYS A 108 1.51 8.23 2.55
N PHE A 109 0.19 8.05 2.55
CA PHE A 109 -0.50 7.31 1.49
C PHE A 109 -0.41 8.05 0.15
N LYS A 110 -0.52 9.38 0.16
CA LYS A 110 -0.33 10.22 -1.02
C LYS A 110 1.07 10.04 -1.60
N ASN A 111 2.13 10.00 -0.78
CA ASN A 111 3.49 9.73 -1.25
C ASN A 111 3.58 8.41 -2.03
N ILE A 112 2.96 7.34 -1.50
CA ILE A 112 2.95 6.02 -2.16
C ILE A 112 2.21 6.11 -3.50
N VAL A 113 1.00 6.69 -3.53
CA VAL A 113 0.17 6.78 -4.74
C VAL A 113 0.78 7.71 -5.79
N SER A 114 1.35 8.84 -5.39
CA SER A 114 2.08 9.74 -6.30
C SER A 114 3.28 9.04 -6.91
N TYR A 115 4.03 8.25 -6.13
CA TYR A 115 5.14 7.48 -6.67
C TYR A 115 4.66 6.37 -7.62
N TYR A 116 3.52 5.73 -7.31
CA TYR A 116 2.88 4.79 -8.21
C TYR A 116 2.55 5.44 -9.57
N LYS A 117 1.95 6.63 -9.57
CA LYS A 117 1.68 7.40 -10.81
C LYS A 117 2.97 7.67 -11.60
N SER A 118 4.05 8.05 -10.93
CA SER A 118 5.35 8.26 -11.58
C SER A 118 5.90 6.98 -12.21
N LEU A 119 5.74 5.83 -11.56
CA LEU A 119 6.11 4.53 -12.13
C LEU A 119 5.27 4.19 -13.36
N GLU A 120 3.95 4.44 -13.34
CA GLU A 120 3.08 4.22 -14.51
C GLU A 120 3.46 5.08 -15.72
N SER A 121 4.05 6.26 -15.49
CA SER A 121 4.58 7.12 -16.56
C SER A 121 5.98 6.74 -17.05
N THR A 122 6.62 5.75 -16.42
CA THR A 122 7.96 5.29 -16.78
C THR A 122 7.85 4.02 -17.62
N ASP A 123 8.49 4.00 -18.80
CA ASP A 123 8.58 2.78 -19.60
C ASP A 123 9.57 1.78 -18.99
N SER A 124 9.31 0.48 -19.18
CA SER A 124 10.15 -0.60 -18.67
C SER A 124 11.62 -0.52 -19.09
N THR A 125 11.92 0.12 -20.22
CA THR A 125 13.28 0.34 -20.74
C THR A 125 13.98 1.54 -20.12
N THR A 126 13.25 2.42 -19.43
CA THR A 126 13.76 3.69 -18.88
C THR A 126 13.90 3.68 -17.36
N ILE A 127 13.55 2.57 -16.70
CA ILE A 127 13.66 2.48 -15.25
C ILE A 127 15.12 2.48 -14.81
N THR A 128 15.52 3.54 -14.09
CA THR A 128 16.89 3.69 -13.59
C THR A 128 17.06 3.03 -12.24
N SER A 129 18.33 2.79 -11.86
CA SER A 129 18.68 2.28 -10.52
C SER A 129 18.12 3.14 -9.39
N ASP A 130 18.15 4.48 -9.53
CA ASP A 130 17.64 5.40 -8.51
C ASP A 130 16.12 5.32 -8.34
N ILE A 131 15.38 5.20 -9.45
CA ILE A 131 13.93 5.00 -9.43
C ILE A 131 13.63 3.68 -8.71
N LEU A 132 14.31 2.60 -9.10
CA LEU A 132 14.08 1.29 -8.52
C LEU A 132 14.41 1.29 -7.01
N LEU A 133 15.55 1.86 -6.62
CA LEU A 133 15.98 1.96 -5.22
C LEU A 133 14.98 2.77 -4.38
N LYS A 134 14.48 3.89 -4.90
CA LYS A 134 13.48 4.71 -4.21
C LYS A 134 12.15 3.97 -4.07
N ALA A 135 11.69 3.25 -5.10
CA ALA A 135 10.52 2.38 -5.02
C ALA A 135 10.66 1.36 -3.87
N LYS A 136 11.81 0.69 -3.79
CA LYS A 136 12.10 -0.30 -2.73
C LYS A 136 12.10 0.33 -1.34
N LYS A 137 12.69 1.53 -1.17
CA LYS A 137 12.72 2.26 0.12
C LYS A 137 11.34 2.71 0.59
N ILE A 138 10.37 2.88 -0.31
CA ILE A 138 8.96 3.19 -0.01
C ILE A 138 8.14 1.88 0.21
N GLY A 139 8.77 0.72 0.08
CA GLY A 139 8.17 -0.58 0.36
C GLY A 139 7.44 -1.24 -0.80
N PHE A 140 7.61 -0.76 -2.04
CA PHE A 140 7.00 -1.39 -3.22
C PHE A 140 7.54 -2.81 -3.41
N SER A 141 6.65 -3.75 -3.74
CA SER A 141 7.05 -5.11 -4.14
C SER A 141 7.49 -5.15 -5.59
N ASP A 142 8.26 -6.17 -5.96
CA ASP A 142 8.70 -6.36 -7.35
C ASP A 142 7.47 -6.58 -8.26
N LYS A 143 6.43 -7.27 -7.76
CA LYS A 143 5.11 -7.42 -8.43
C LYS A 143 4.41 -6.08 -8.67
N GLN A 144 4.37 -5.20 -7.67
CA GLN A 144 3.69 -3.90 -7.78
C GLN A 144 4.42 -2.97 -8.76
N ILE A 145 5.76 -2.97 -8.75
CA ILE A 145 6.57 -2.22 -9.71
C ILE A 145 6.34 -2.77 -11.12
N ALA A 146 6.39 -4.10 -11.28
CA ALA A 146 6.15 -4.77 -12.55
C ALA A 146 4.79 -4.42 -13.15
N ALA A 147 3.72 -4.41 -12.32
CA ALA A 147 2.39 -4.02 -12.75
C ALA A 147 2.35 -2.55 -13.24
N ALA A 148 2.99 -1.63 -12.53
CA ALA A 148 3.02 -0.21 -12.90
C ALA A 148 3.75 0.04 -14.23
N ILE A 149 4.91 -0.61 -14.46
CA ILE A 149 5.73 -0.41 -15.67
C ILE A 149 5.41 -1.40 -16.81
N LYS A 150 4.31 -2.17 -16.68
CA LYS A 150 3.88 -3.20 -17.65
C LYS A 150 4.97 -4.24 -17.97
N SER A 151 5.62 -4.75 -16.93
CA SER A 151 6.67 -5.78 -16.99
C SER A 151 6.29 -7.01 -16.16
N THR A 152 7.21 -7.95 -15.98
CA THR A 152 7.04 -9.14 -15.14
C THR A 152 7.81 -9.00 -13.83
N GLU A 153 7.33 -9.65 -12.76
CA GLU A 153 8.03 -9.68 -11.46
C GLU A 153 9.47 -10.18 -11.62
N VAL A 154 9.67 -11.22 -12.43
CA VAL A 154 10.98 -11.82 -12.67
C VAL A 154 11.94 -10.84 -13.32
N ALA A 155 11.48 -10.06 -14.31
CA ALA A 155 12.29 -9.03 -14.95
C ALA A 155 12.69 -7.92 -13.98
N VAL A 156 11.76 -7.45 -13.14
CA VAL A 156 12.06 -6.43 -12.12
C VAL A 156 13.04 -6.96 -11.07
N ARG A 157 12.86 -8.21 -10.61
CA ARG A 157 13.78 -8.85 -9.65
C ARG A 157 15.19 -8.96 -10.24
N LYS A 158 15.32 -9.41 -11.49
CA LYS A 158 16.61 -9.54 -12.17
C LYS A 158 17.30 -8.18 -12.30
N LEU A 159 16.59 -7.16 -12.77
CA LEU A 159 17.13 -5.81 -12.90
C LEU A 159 17.57 -5.23 -11.54
N ARG A 160 16.79 -5.49 -10.50
CA ARG A 160 17.13 -5.09 -9.12
C ARG A 160 18.45 -5.73 -8.67
N GLU A 161 18.67 -6.99 -8.98
CA GLU A 161 19.90 -7.73 -8.68
C GLU A 161 21.09 -7.24 -9.51
N GLU A 162 20.89 -6.96 -10.81
CA GLU A 162 21.91 -6.37 -11.70
C GLU A 162 22.39 -4.99 -11.20
N PHE A 163 21.49 -4.19 -10.61
CA PHE A 163 21.84 -2.93 -9.96
C PHE A 163 22.39 -3.08 -8.53
N GLY A 164 22.51 -4.29 -7.99
CA GLY A 164 22.99 -4.53 -6.63
C GLY A 164 22.02 -4.06 -5.53
N ILE A 165 20.75 -3.83 -5.86
CA ILE A 165 19.73 -3.34 -4.91
C ILE A 165 19.19 -4.53 -4.12
N THR A 166 19.67 -4.73 -2.90
CA THR A 166 19.22 -5.81 -2.02
C THR A 166 18.79 -5.27 -0.65
N PRO A 167 17.86 -5.95 0.05
CA PRO A 167 17.49 -5.55 1.40
C PRO A 167 18.63 -5.83 2.40
N PHE A 168 18.65 -5.09 3.50
CA PHE A 168 19.56 -5.33 4.61
C PHE A 168 18.83 -6.00 5.78
N VAL A 169 19.53 -6.87 6.51
CA VAL A 169 19.06 -7.41 7.79
C VAL A 169 19.41 -6.42 8.90
N LYS A 170 18.46 -6.16 9.79
CA LYS A 170 18.61 -5.29 10.97
C LYS A 170 18.03 -6.01 12.19
N GLN A 171 18.60 -5.72 13.36
CA GLN A 171 18.09 -6.21 14.65
C GLN A 171 16.96 -5.31 15.16
N ILE A 172 16.11 -5.89 16.00
CA ILE A 172 15.02 -5.22 16.74
C ILE A 172 15.60 -4.67 18.04
#